data_AF-A0A9P5VSW8-F1
#
_entry.id   AF-A0A9P5VSW8-F1
#
_cell.length_a   1.000
_cell.length_b   1.000
_cell.length_c   1.000
_cell.angle_alpha   90.00
_cell.angle_beta   90.00
_cell.angle_gamma   90.00
#
_symmetry.space_group_name_H-M   'P 1'
#
loop_
_entity.id
_entity.type
_entity.pdbx_description
1 polymer ?
#
loop_
_entity_poly.entity_id
_entity_poly.type
_entity_poly.pdbx_seq_one_letter_code
_entity_poly.pdbx_strand_id
1 'polypeptide(L)'
;MLVVFPNLPGCGILRDALESTPNPMAFLGPDRTAFMKQLTTLEILNSTQMTFHSTSIAVERILCEAPNLLHFKAKDMALRTSCFDLRSNPIAPLWACRNLQTFHIRTQSHDTFRTRDRGPRMSRMFYAYLSKCCPRLRDLNIRYSDLNMELESGICLLSEMKHLEKLVLGTNASHMPTDRDLDWLSTLDPRKQSFREKIRRWKFVKSLKAPKLEAQRDLAEKKTTFEIYSSANNLPDLKLRQAIWEASTIAGVAKTLETIRNQQLHGEYCWPYLDLLHLLPGGFIDIHDITKYRPILRYQDSSELKKEVDIFAKWLLESNKDHKHMELVSNEEEEEENSTDQ
;
A
#
# COMPACT_ATOMS: atom_id res chain seq x y z
N MET A 1 16.35 -4.87 -25.15
CA MET A 1 15.40 -3.90 -24.59
C MET A 1 14.74 -3.17 -25.75
N LEU A 2 13.45 -3.41 -25.96
CA LEU A 2 12.64 -2.66 -26.91
C LEU A 2 11.83 -1.68 -26.07
N VAL A 3 11.97 -0.38 -26.34
CA VAL A 3 11.05 0.63 -25.83
C VAL A 3 10.08 0.97 -26.93
N VAL A 4 8.80 0.68 -26.74
CA VAL A 4 7.75 0.99 -27.72
C VAL A 4 7.07 2.28 -27.29
N PHE A 5 7.17 3.33 -28.10
CA PHE A 5 6.34 4.52 -27.96
C PHE A 5 5.22 4.46 -29.00
N PRO A 6 3.96 4.19 -28.59
CA PRO A 6 2.87 4.06 -29.55
C PRO A 6 2.57 5.36 -30.33
N ASN A 7 3.03 6.52 -29.83
CA ASN A 7 2.71 7.84 -30.39
C ASN A 7 3.92 8.65 -30.91
N LEU A 8 5.13 8.07 -30.92
CA LEU A 8 6.30 8.71 -31.51
C LEU A 8 6.80 7.84 -32.69
N PRO A 9 6.54 8.23 -33.95
CA PRO A 9 7.09 7.51 -35.09
C PRO A 9 8.62 7.56 -35.03
N GLY A 10 9.25 6.39 -34.85
CA GLY A 10 10.71 6.23 -34.97
C GLY A 10 11.51 6.07 -33.67
N CYS A 11 10.93 6.17 -32.48
CA CYS A 11 11.71 6.05 -31.24
C CYS A 11 11.73 4.62 -30.67
N GLY A 12 12.35 3.66 -31.35
CA GLY A 12 12.83 2.47 -30.65
C GLY A 12 14.11 2.83 -29.90
N ILE A 13 14.09 2.97 -28.57
CA ILE A 13 15.36 3.10 -27.84
C ILE A 13 16.05 1.74 -27.93
N LEU A 14 17.12 1.69 -28.73
CA LEU A 14 17.96 0.52 -28.90
C LEU A 14 18.61 0.18 -27.55
N ARG A 15 18.42 -1.08 -27.15
CA ARG A 15 19.05 -1.79 -26.03
C ARG A 15 20.47 -1.31 -25.70
N ASP A 16 21.28 -1.12 -26.73
CA ASP A 16 22.71 -0.84 -26.61
C ASP A 16 23.00 0.52 -25.97
N ALA A 17 22.08 1.49 -26.08
CA ALA A 17 22.25 2.83 -25.52
C ALA A 17 22.13 2.85 -23.98
N LEU A 18 21.30 1.95 -23.43
CA LEU A 18 21.11 1.81 -21.98
C LEU A 18 22.23 0.97 -21.34
N GLU A 19 22.87 0.09 -22.11
CA GLU A 19 23.93 -0.81 -21.66
C GLU A 19 25.33 -0.17 -21.72
N SER A 20 25.59 0.72 -22.69
CA SER A 20 26.95 1.23 -22.97
C SER A 20 27.30 2.58 -22.32
N THR A 21 26.33 3.29 -21.76
CA THR A 21 26.56 4.64 -21.21
C THR A 21 26.33 4.69 -19.69
N PRO A 22 27.22 5.33 -18.91
CA PRO A 22 27.01 5.51 -17.47
C PRO A 22 25.78 6.36 -17.14
N ASN A 23 25.31 7.14 -18.11
CA ASN A 23 24.03 7.82 -18.05
C ASN A 23 23.14 7.29 -19.19
N PRO A 24 22.33 6.25 -18.95
CA PRO A 24 21.44 5.66 -19.95
C PRO A 24 20.55 6.69 -20.64
N MET A 25 20.31 7.88 -20.08
CA MET A 25 19.46 8.90 -20.68
C MET A 25 20.23 9.94 -21.53
N ALA A 26 21.56 9.82 -21.63
CA ALA A 26 22.38 10.77 -22.38
C ALA A 26 22.11 10.75 -23.89
N PHE A 27 21.66 9.62 -24.43
CA PHE A 27 21.35 9.50 -25.87
C PHE A 27 20.17 10.37 -26.31
N LEU A 28 19.31 10.83 -25.39
CA LEU A 28 18.18 11.71 -25.71
C LEU A 28 18.62 13.14 -26.07
N GLY A 29 19.90 13.48 -25.91
CA GLY A 29 20.45 14.77 -26.31
C GLY A 29 19.81 15.97 -25.60
N PRO A 30 19.91 17.18 -26.19
CA PRO A 30 19.35 18.41 -25.59
C PRO A 30 17.81 18.38 -25.50
N ASP A 31 17.14 17.58 -26.34
CA ASP A 31 15.67 17.48 -26.41
C ASP A 31 15.07 16.56 -25.34
N ARG A 32 15.91 15.99 -24.46
CA ARG A 32 15.49 15.09 -23.40
C ARG A 32 14.32 15.62 -22.57
N THR A 33 14.37 16.87 -22.13
CA THR A 33 13.30 17.43 -21.29
C THR A 33 11.97 17.52 -22.05
N ALA A 34 12.01 17.87 -23.33
CA ALA A 34 10.82 17.91 -24.17
C ALA A 34 10.27 16.49 -24.39
N PHE A 35 11.15 15.53 -24.65
CA PHE A 35 10.80 14.13 -24.78
C PHE A 35 10.11 13.57 -23.52
N MET A 36 10.69 13.77 -22.33
CA MET A 36 10.11 13.26 -21.07
C MET A 36 8.74 13.89 -20.78
N LYS A 37 8.52 15.15 -21.16
CA LYS A 37 7.22 15.80 -21.06
C LYS A 37 6.18 15.22 -22.02
N GLN A 38 6.58 14.64 -23.14
CA GLN A 38 5.66 14.03 -24.11
C GLN A 38 5.42 12.53 -23.86
N LEU A 39 6.26 11.90 -23.04
CA LEU A 39 6.21 10.48 -22.78
C LEU A 39 4.92 10.09 -22.01
N THR A 40 4.04 9.32 -22.66
CA THR A 40 2.80 8.80 -22.05
C THR A 40 2.81 7.30 -21.79
N THR A 41 3.55 6.52 -22.57
CA THR A 41 3.63 5.07 -22.43
C THR A 41 5.07 4.62 -22.54
N LEU A 42 5.52 3.81 -21.59
CA LEU A 42 6.83 3.19 -21.58
C LEU A 42 6.68 1.71 -21.22
N GLU A 43 6.97 0.85 -22.19
CA GLU A 43 7.07 -0.59 -21.97
C GLU A 43 8.50 -1.04 -22.24
N ILE A 44 9.09 -1.72 -21.25
CA ILE A 44 10.45 -2.22 -21.26
C ILE A 44 10.39 -3.74 -21.30
N LEU A 45 10.70 -4.30 -22.47
CA LEU A 45 10.65 -5.74 -22.74
C LEU A 45 12.00 -6.43 -22.48
N ASN A 46 11.95 -7.62 -21.84
CA ASN A 46 13.01 -8.63 -21.72
C ASN A 46 14.41 -8.06 -21.37
N SER A 47 14.68 -7.93 -20.08
CA SER A 47 16.02 -7.62 -19.54
C SER A 47 16.69 -8.90 -19.05
N THR A 48 17.08 -9.81 -19.96
CA THR A 48 17.69 -11.07 -19.56
C THR A 48 19.13 -10.95 -19.05
N GLN A 49 19.78 -9.78 -19.13
CA GLN A 49 21.22 -9.65 -18.84
C GLN A 49 21.71 -8.33 -18.20
N MET A 50 20.84 -7.36 -17.89
CA MET A 50 21.35 -6.12 -17.29
C MET A 50 21.69 -6.29 -15.81
N THR A 51 22.78 -5.65 -15.38
CA THR A 51 23.08 -5.51 -13.95
C THR A 51 21.96 -4.69 -13.30
N PHE A 52 21.41 -5.22 -12.21
CA PHE A 52 20.23 -4.68 -11.54
C PHE A 52 20.38 -3.21 -11.09
N HIS A 53 21.62 -2.76 -10.86
CA HIS A 53 21.87 -1.45 -10.29
C HIS A 53 21.59 -0.29 -11.27
N SER A 54 22.18 -0.31 -12.47
CA SER A 54 22.05 0.78 -13.44
C SER A 54 20.62 0.94 -13.97
N THR A 55 19.93 -0.18 -14.13
CA THR A 55 18.54 -0.25 -14.60
C THR A 55 17.56 0.36 -13.61
N SER A 56 17.72 0.08 -12.31
CA SER A 56 16.86 0.65 -11.28
C SER A 56 16.93 2.19 -11.25
N ILE A 57 18.14 2.75 -11.34
CA ILE A 57 18.36 4.21 -11.36
C ILE A 57 17.71 4.85 -12.58
N ALA A 58 17.82 4.22 -13.75
CA ALA A 58 17.19 4.73 -14.97
C ALA A 58 15.66 4.77 -14.86
N VAL A 59 15.06 3.68 -14.35
CA VAL A 59 13.61 3.61 -14.14
C VAL A 59 13.12 4.67 -13.15
N GLU A 60 13.78 4.78 -12.00
CA GLU A 60 13.46 5.80 -10.99
C GLU A 60 13.49 7.20 -11.58
N ARG A 61 14.54 7.50 -12.35
CA ARG A 61 14.70 8.78 -13.01
C ARG A 61 13.59 9.06 -14.02
N ILE A 62 13.18 8.06 -14.80
CA ILE A 62 12.09 8.22 -15.76
C ILE A 62 10.78 8.55 -15.04
N LEU A 63 10.44 7.83 -13.98
CA LEU A 63 9.23 8.08 -13.19
C LEU A 63 9.24 9.48 -12.53
N CYS A 64 10.43 9.99 -12.17
CA CYS A 64 10.61 11.34 -11.62
C CYS A 64 10.58 12.46 -12.66
N GLU A 65 10.87 12.18 -13.93
CA GLU A 65 11.02 13.21 -14.97
C GLU A 65 9.88 13.22 -16.01
N ALA A 66 9.06 12.17 -16.07
CA ALA A 66 7.97 12.03 -17.05
C ALA A 66 6.58 12.30 -16.43
N PRO A 67 6.13 13.57 -16.29
CA PRO A 67 4.88 13.91 -15.60
C PRO A 67 3.62 13.39 -16.30
N ASN A 68 3.68 13.18 -17.61
CA ASN A 68 2.56 12.75 -18.44
C ASN A 68 2.52 11.24 -18.68
N LEU A 69 3.40 10.47 -18.01
CA LEU A 69 3.43 9.02 -18.12
C LEU A 69 2.13 8.41 -17.53
N LEU A 70 1.38 7.73 -18.38
CA LEU A 70 0.12 7.04 -18.08
C LEU A 70 0.32 5.53 -17.92
N HIS A 71 1.23 4.94 -18.70
CA HIS A 71 1.46 3.50 -18.66
C HIS A 71 2.94 3.20 -18.54
N PHE A 72 3.32 2.51 -17.47
CA PHE A 72 4.68 2.04 -17.26
C PHE A 72 4.66 0.53 -17.05
N LYS A 73 5.39 -0.20 -17.90
CA LYS A 73 5.51 -1.65 -17.83
C LYS A 73 6.97 -2.05 -17.93
N ALA A 74 7.50 -2.63 -16.86
CA ALA A 74 8.86 -3.15 -16.79
C ALA A 74 8.87 -4.41 -15.93
N LYS A 75 8.18 -5.45 -16.39
CA LYS A 75 7.89 -6.68 -15.62
C LYS A 75 9.13 -7.46 -15.17
N ASP A 76 10.26 -7.24 -15.84
CA ASP A 76 11.53 -7.91 -15.56
C ASP A 76 12.57 -6.97 -14.94
N MET A 77 12.26 -5.69 -14.77
CA MET A 77 13.18 -4.72 -14.15
C MET A 77 12.88 -4.57 -12.68
N ALA A 78 13.91 -4.76 -11.87
CA ALA A 78 13.85 -4.58 -10.44
C ALA A 78 13.91 -3.08 -10.08
N LEU A 79 12.88 -2.62 -9.38
CA LEU A 79 12.92 -1.35 -8.69
C LEU A 79 13.46 -1.53 -7.27
N ARG A 80 14.37 -0.65 -6.84
CA ARG A 80 14.93 -0.69 -5.50
C ARG A 80 13.93 -0.12 -4.51
N THR A 81 13.54 -0.87 -3.50
CA THR A 81 12.59 -0.33 -2.51
C THR A 81 13.19 0.81 -1.68
N SER A 82 14.52 0.94 -1.63
CA SER A 82 15.21 2.04 -0.94
C SER A 82 14.89 3.42 -1.51
N CYS A 83 14.46 3.53 -2.77
CA CYS A 83 14.08 4.83 -3.34
C CYS A 83 12.78 5.39 -2.75
N PHE A 84 12.00 4.54 -2.09
CA PHE A 84 10.80 4.94 -1.37
C PHE A 84 11.09 5.30 0.09
N ASP A 85 12.31 5.07 0.58
CA ASP A 85 12.69 5.40 1.95
C ASP A 85 12.93 6.91 2.13
N LEU A 86 11.84 7.66 2.18
CA LEU A 86 11.84 9.08 2.50
C LEU A 86 12.35 9.40 3.91
N ARG A 87 12.63 8.39 4.76
CA ARG A 87 13.23 8.58 6.07
C ARG A 87 14.74 8.63 5.97
N SER A 88 15.30 7.65 5.27
CA SER A 88 16.74 7.58 5.03
C SER A 88 17.20 8.60 4.00
N ASN A 89 16.31 9.02 3.09
CA ASN A 89 16.62 9.99 2.05
C ASN A 89 15.46 10.99 1.82
N PRO A 90 15.33 12.03 2.68
CA PRO A 90 14.24 13.01 2.58
C PRO A 90 14.29 13.85 1.30
N ILE A 91 15.46 13.91 0.65
CA ILE A 91 15.68 14.63 -0.62
C ILE A 91 15.46 13.73 -1.85
N ALA A 92 15.11 12.45 -1.67
CA ALA A 92 14.82 11.56 -2.78
C ALA A 92 13.73 12.18 -3.69
N PRO A 93 13.91 12.18 -5.01
CA PRO A 93 12.93 12.77 -5.92
C PRO A 93 11.61 12.00 -5.82
N LEU A 94 10.49 12.73 -5.90
CA LEU A 94 9.18 12.09 -6.02
C LEU A 94 8.86 11.84 -7.49
N TRP A 95 8.09 10.79 -7.76
CA TRP A 95 7.61 10.51 -9.11
C TRP A 95 6.74 11.65 -9.61
N ALA A 96 7.05 12.18 -10.79
CA ALA A 96 6.26 13.21 -11.44
C ALA A 96 4.99 12.65 -12.09
N CYS A 97 4.95 11.35 -12.40
CA CYS A 97 3.85 10.68 -13.09
C CYS A 97 2.59 10.47 -12.21
N ARG A 98 1.94 11.56 -11.78
CA ARG A 98 0.73 11.53 -10.92
C ARG A 98 -0.49 10.91 -11.60
N ASN A 99 -0.51 10.92 -12.92
CA ASN A 99 -1.58 10.40 -13.77
C ASN A 99 -1.36 8.95 -14.22
N LEU A 100 -0.39 8.26 -13.64
CA LEU A 100 -0.11 6.87 -13.97
C LEU A 100 -1.35 6.00 -13.74
N GLN A 101 -1.75 5.28 -14.77
CA GLN A 101 -2.89 4.36 -14.81
C GLN A 101 -2.45 2.91 -14.79
N THR A 102 -1.31 2.58 -15.40
CA THR A 102 -0.75 1.23 -15.41
C THR A 102 0.67 1.25 -14.85
N PHE A 103 0.93 0.39 -13.87
CA PHE A 103 2.24 0.24 -13.26
C PHE A 103 2.57 -1.23 -13.06
N HIS A 104 3.35 -1.78 -13.99
CA HIS A 104 3.82 -3.16 -13.92
C HIS A 104 5.31 -3.16 -13.66
N ILE A 105 5.74 -3.69 -12.51
CA ILE A 105 7.15 -3.74 -12.13
C ILE A 105 7.51 -5.05 -11.47
N ARG A 106 8.81 -5.34 -11.48
CA ARG A 106 9.42 -6.22 -10.51
C ARG A 106 10.02 -5.37 -9.40
N THR A 107 9.86 -5.76 -8.15
CA THR A 107 10.70 -5.18 -7.08
C THR A 107 11.78 -6.18 -6.74
N GLN A 108 12.92 -5.72 -6.23
CA GLN A 108 13.91 -6.60 -5.64
C GLN A 108 14.52 -5.91 -4.45
N SER A 109 14.70 -6.65 -3.36
CA SER A 109 15.60 -6.17 -2.34
C SER A 109 17.04 -6.41 -2.71
N HIS A 110 17.83 -5.34 -2.68
CA HIS A 110 19.29 -5.44 -2.72
C HIS A 110 19.90 -5.59 -1.31
N ASP A 111 19.17 -5.18 -0.28
CA ASP A 111 19.63 -5.33 1.10
C ASP A 111 19.08 -6.63 1.66
N THR A 112 19.75 -7.20 2.66
CA THR A 112 19.14 -8.25 3.46
C THR A 112 17.96 -7.66 4.27
N PHE A 113 16.79 -7.44 3.63
CA PHE A 113 15.50 -7.24 4.31
C PHE A 113 15.10 -8.46 5.17
N ARG A 114 15.98 -9.45 5.25
CA ARG A 114 15.85 -10.61 6.14
C ARG A 114 15.85 -10.23 7.62
N THR A 115 16.16 -8.99 8.00
CA THR A 115 15.83 -8.57 9.36
C THR A 115 14.31 -8.45 9.46
N ARG A 116 13.74 -9.25 10.37
CA ARG A 116 12.30 -9.38 10.62
C ARG A 116 11.57 -8.03 10.73
N ASP A 117 12.28 -6.99 11.18
CA ASP A 117 11.71 -5.67 11.44
C ASP A 117 11.72 -4.73 10.22
N ARG A 118 12.63 -4.90 9.25
CA ARG A 118 12.80 -3.92 8.15
C ARG A 118 11.82 -4.16 7.00
N GLY A 119 11.49 -5.41 6.72
CA GLY A 119 10.56 -5.80 5.65
C GLY A 119 9.18 -5.13 5.75
N PRO A 120 8.45 -5.27 6.87
CA PRO A 120 7.14 -4.64 7.06
C PRO A 120 7.17 -3.12 6.89
N ARG A 121 8.18 -2.45 7.46
CA ARG A 121 8.35 -0.99 7.35
C ARG A 121 8.54 -0.55 5.91
N MET A 122 9.46 -1.18 5.17
CA MET A 122 9.71 -0.84 3.76
C MET A 122 8.48 -1.09 2.89
N SER A 123 7.71 -2.12 3.22
CA SER A 123 6.45 -2.42 2.55
C SER A 123 5.41 -1.33 2.78
N ARG A 124 5.25 -0.85 4.02
CA ARG A 124 4.36 0.27 4.34
C ARG A 124 4.73 1.52 3.57
N MET A 125 6.04 1.83 3.50
CA MET A 125 6.52 2.98 2.76
C MET A 125 6.23 2.85 1.27
N PHE A 126 6.46 1.67 0.68
CA PHE A 126 6.16 1.39 -0.71
C PHE A 126 4.67 1.57 -1.03
N TYR A 127 3.77 0.95 -0.26
CA TYR A 127 2.33 1.06 -0.50
C TYR A 127 1.80 2.48 -0.24
N ALA A 128 2.29 3.17 0.81
CA ALA A 128 1.99 4.57 1.05
C ALA A 128 2.43 5.46 -0.11
N TYR A 129 3.62 5.20 -0.64
CA TYR A 129 4.15 5.95 -1.77
C TYR A 129 3.26 5.76 -3.00
N LEU A 130 2.89 4.52 -3.34
CA LEU A 130 1.99 4.26 -4.46
C LEU A 130 0.62 4.93 -4.28
N SER A 131 0.00 4.80 -3.10
CA SER A 131 -1.35 5.33 -2.87
C SER A 131 -1.40 6.86 -2.99
N LYS A 132 -0.34 7.55 -2.53
CA LYS A 132 -0.27 9.02 -2.56
C LYS A 132 0.30 9.57 -3.87
N CYS A 133 1.31 8.92 -4.46
CA CYS A 133 1.97 9.42 -5.68
C CYS A 133 1.20 9.09 -6.95
N CYS A 134 0.47 7.97 -6.99
CA CYS A 134 -0.22 7.47 -8.18
C CYS A 134 -1.72 7.20 -7.88
N PRO A 135 -2.49 8.19 -7.41
CA PRO A 135 -3.89 7.96 -7.00
C PRO A 135 -4.83 7.56 -8.15
N ARG A 136 -4.39 7.73 -9.41
CA ARG A 136 -5.15 7.39 -10.64
C ARG A 136 -4.81 6.00 -11.19
N LEU A 137 -4.03 5.20 -10.47
CA LEU A 137 -3.65 3.88 -10.93
C LEU A 137 -4.89 2.98 -11.04
N ARG A 138 -4.98 2.27 -12.16
CA ARG A 138 -6.04 1.31 -12.49
C ARG A 138 -5.53 -0.12 -12.56
N ASP A 139 -4.30 -0.31 -12.99
CA ASP A 139 -3.69 -1.63 -13.17
C ASP A 139 -2.31 -1.66 -12.50
N LEU A 140 -2.24 -2.34 -11.35
CA LEU A 140 -1.03 -2.53 -10.57
C LEU A 140 -0.58 -3.98 -10.64
N ASN A 141 0.65 -4.20 -11.11
CA ASN A 141 1.27 -5.51 -11.15
C ASN A 141 2.66 -5.44 -10.52
N ILE A 142 2.80 -6.03 -9.33
CA ILE A 142 4.06 -6.04 -8.58
C ILE A 142 4.54 -7.48 -8.50
N ARG A 143 5.67 -7.79 -9.14
CA ARG A 143 6.26 -9.13 -9.15
C ARG A 143 7.50 -9.22 -8.26
N TYR A 144 7.71 -10.41 -7.70
CA TYR A 144 8.91 -10.82 -6.95
C TYR A 144 9.28 -9.88 -5.82
N SER A 145 8.29 -9.46 -5.04
CA SER A 145 8.54 -8.53 -3.98
C SER A 145 8.89 -9.24 -2.67
N ASP A 146 10.02 -8.85 -2.06
CA ASP A 146 10.22 -8.97 -0.61
C ASP A 146 9.31 -7.99 0.16
N LEU A 147 8.25 -7.49 -0.48
CA LEU A 147 7.20 -6.73 0.16
C LEU A 147 6.35 -7.72 0.95
N ASN A 148 6.21 -7.42 2.23
CA ASN A 148 5.32 -8.13 3.10
C ASN A 148 3.87 -7.73 2.74
N MET A 149 3.02 -8.74 2.56
CA MET A 149 1.61 -8.60 2.19
C MET A 149 0.67 -8.69 3.40
N GLU A 150 1.21 -8.76 4.62
CA GLU A 150 0.43 -8.62 5.84
C GLU A 150 -0.25 -7.25 5.90
N LEU A 151 -1.40 -7.19 6.57
CA LEU A 151 -2.16 -5.95 6.71
C LEU A 151 -1.33 -4.85 7.40
N GLU A 152 -0.56 -5.23 8.41
CA GLU A 152 0.36 -4.38 9.17
C GLU A 152 1.53 -3.84 8.34
N SER A 153 1.82 -4.51 7.23
CA SER A 153 2.83 -4.10 6.26
C SER A 153 2.28 -3.09 5.26
N GLY A 154 1.03 -2.64 5.43
CA GLY A 154 0.46 -1.48 4.74
C GLY A 154 -0.14 -1.78 3.38
N ILE A 155 -0.33 -3.05 3.02
CA ILE A 155 -1.02 -3.40 1.76
C ILE A 155 -2.42 -2.78 1.68
N CYS A 156 -3.09 -2.58 2.83
CA CYS A 156 -4.38 -1.91 2.91
C CYS A 156 -4.34 -0.43 2.50
N LEU A 157 -3.17 0.21 2.46
CA LEU A 157 -3.04 1.61 2.00
C LEU A 157 -3.46 1.76 0.53
N LEU A 158 -3.41 0.67 -0.24
CA LEU A 158 -3.94 0.61 -1.59
C LEU A 158 -5.48 0.82 -1.65
N SER A 159 -6.20 0.72 -0.51
CA SER A 159 -7.63 1.05 -0.42
C SER A 159 -7.95 2.49 -0.81
N GLU A 160 -6.98 3.40 -0.67
CA GLU A 160 -7.16 4.81 -0.99
C GLU A 160 -7.17 5.05 -2.52
N MET A 161 -6.76 4.06 -3.31
CA MET A 161 -6.68 4.12 -4.76
C MET A 161 -8.04 3.80 -5.38
N LYS A 162 -8.93 4.79 -5.38
CA LYS A 162 -10.34 4.66 -5.83
C LYS A 162 -10.52 4.18 -7.29
N HIS A 163 -9.49 4.29 -8.10
CA HIS A 163 -9.51 3.89 -9.51
C HIS A 163 -8.84 2.55 -9.77
N LEU A 164 -8.28 1.91 -8.74
CA LEU A 164 -7.58 0.65 -8.91
C LEU A 164 -8.61 -0.41 -9.31
N GLU A 165 -8.45 -0.98 -10.49
CA GLU A 165 -9.36 -1.97 -11.08
C GLU A 165 -8.71 -3.35 -11.08
N LYS A 166 -7.39 -3.44 -11.27
CA LYS A 166 -6.63 -4.69 -11.33
C LYS A 166 -5.46 -4.62 -10.37
N LEU A 167 -5.38 -5.62 -9.50
CA LEU A 167 -4.25 -5.81 -8.59
C LEU A 167 -3.67 -7.21 -8.82
N VAL A 168 -2.39 -7.25 -9.16
CA VAL A 168 -1.61 -8.47 -9.33
C VAL A 168 -0.39 -8.39 -8.42
N LEU A 169 -0.29 -9.32 -7.47
CA LEU A 169 0.79 -9.38 -6.51
C LEU A 169 1.54 -10.71 -6.65
N GLY A 170 2.87 -10.62 -6.73
CA GLY A 170 3.78 -11.75 -6.77
C GLY A 170 4.73 -11.72 -5.58
N THR A 171 4.58 -12.66 -4.66
CA THR A 171 5.44 -12.80 -3.47
C THR A 171 6.28 -14.07 -3.51
N ASN A 172 7.36 -14.07 -2.73
CA ASN A 172 8.07 -15.29 -2.35
C ASN A 172 7.33 -15.95 -1.16
N ALA A 173 7.32 -17.29 -1.12
CA ALA A 173 6.56 -18.08 -0.14
C ALA A 173 6.84 -17.77 1.36
N SER A 174 7.90 -17.03 1.70
CA SER A 174 8.23 -16.70 3.09
C SER A 174 7.30 -15.66 3.73
N HIS A 175 6.56 -14.88 2.94
CA HIS A 175 5.63 -13.85 3.41
C HIS A 175 4.26 -14.02 2.77
N MET A 176 3.76 -15.25 2.86
CA MET A 176 2.41 -15.58 2.41
C MET A 176 1.40 -14.81 3.26
N PRO A 177 0.53 -13.98 2.65
CA PRO A 177 -0.56 -13.36 3.39
C PRO A 177 -1.47 -14.48 3.89
N THR A 178 -1.94 -14.34 5.12
CA THR A 178 -3.00 -15.21 5.63
C THR A 178 -4.34 -14.79 5.03
N ASP A 179 -5.37 -15.64 5.10
CA ASP A 179 -6.73 -15.26 4.69
C ASP A 179 -7.16 -13.93 5.33
N ARG A 180 -6.76 -13.72 6.58
CA ARG A 180 -6.99 -12.48 7.34
C ARG A 180 -6.39 -11.24 6.69
N ASP A 181 -5.21 -11.38 6.06
CA ASP A 181 -4.52 -10.28 5.38
C ASP A 181 -5.14 -9.95 4.03
N LEU A 182 -5.95 -10.85 3.47
CA LEU A 182 -6.67 -10.66 2.20
C LEU A 182 -8.17 -10.44 2.40
N ASP A 183 -8.72 -10.66 3.61
CA ASP A 183 -10.14 -10.49 3.91
C ASP A 183 -10.65 -9.07 3.61
N TRP A 184 -9.77 -8.06 3.63
CA TRP A 184 -10.12 -6.70 3.22
C TRP A 184 -10.28 -6.54 1.71
N LEU A 185 -9.56 -7.33 0.91
CA LEU A 185 -9.70 -7.42 -0.55
C LEU A 185 -10.89 -8.29 -0.96
N SER A 186 -11.36 -9.17 -0.06
CA SER A 186 -12.48 -10.04 -0.36
C SER A 186 -13.73 -9.18 -0.64
N THR A 187 -14.10 -9.12 -1.93
CA THR A 187 -15.29 -8.46 -2.48
C THR A 187 -16.58 -9.20 -2.11
N LEU A 188 -16.56 -10.02 -1.05
CA LEU A 188 -17.79 -10.56 -0.51
C LEU A 188 -18.67 -9.38 -0.17
N ASP A 189 -19.77 -9.27 -0.93
CA ASP A 189 -20.90 -8.40 -0.67
C ASP A 189 -21.03 -8.27 0.86
N PRO A 190 -20.95 -7.05 1.43
CA PRO A 190 -21.03 -6.84 2.88
C PRO A 190 -22.25 -7.52 3.52
N ARG A 191 -23.27 -7.84 2.71
CA ARG A 191 -24.48 -8.60 3.06
C ARG A 191 -24.26 -10.12 3.13
N LYS A 192 -23.29 -10.66 2.39
CA LYS A 192 -22.89 -12.08 2.38
C LYS A 192 -21.78 -12.41 3.37
N GLN A 193 -21.12 -11.40 3.95
CA GLN A 193 -20.16 -11.64 5.03
C GLN A 193 -20.89 -12.10 6.29
N SER A 194 -20.45 -13.23 6.83
CA SER A 194 -21.01 -13.74 8.08
C SER A 194 -20.67 -12.78 9.23
N PHE A 195 -21.57 -12.69 10.20
CA PHE A 195 -21.34 -11.92 11.42
C PHE A 195 -20.04 -12.33 12.16
N ARG A 196 -19.66 -13.61 12.07
CA ARG A 196 -18.38 -14.14 12.59
C ARG A 196 -17.16 -13.48 11.92
N GLU A 197 -17.16 -13.34 10.60
CA GLU A 197 -16.06 -12.70 9.87
C GLU A 197 -15.92 -11.23 10.28
N LYS A 198 -17.04 -10.53 10.51
CA LYS A 198 -17.05 -9.15 11.04
C LYS A 198 -16.40 -9.04 12.42
N ILE A 199 -16.74 -9.94 13.35
CA ILE A 199 -16.15 -9.98 14.71
C ILE A 199 -14.66 -10.32 14.66
N ARG A 200 -14.24 -11.29 13.83
CA ARG A 200 -12.81 -11.65 13.69
C ARG A 200 -11.98 -10.47 13.19
N ARG A 201 -12.51 -9.74 12.19
CA ARG A 201 -11.89 -8.53 11.66
C ARG A 201 -11.77 -7.43 12.73
N TRP A 202 -12.79 -7.28 13.58
CA TRP A 202 -12.74 -6.33 14.69
C TRP A 202 -11.69 -6.69 15.76
N LYS A 203 -11.64 -7.96 16.17
CA LYS A 203 -10.63 -8.45 17.13
C LYS A 203 -9.21 -8.16 16.60
N PHE A 204 -8.99 -8.25 15.29
CA PHE A 204 -7.71 -7.90 14.67
C PHE A 204 -7.38 -6.42 14.77
N VAL A 205 -8.22 -5.53 14.26
CA VAL A 205 -7.92 -4.08 14.29
C VAL A 205 -7.66 -3.62 15.73
N LYS A 206 -8.35 -4.22 16.70
CA LYS A 206 -8.10 -3.97 18.13
C LYS A 206 -6.81 -4.64 18.65
N SER A 207 -6.41 -5.77 18.08
CA SER A 207 -5.14 -6.46 18.39
C SER A 207 -3.94 -5.82 17.71
N LEU A 208 -4.15 -4.99 16.67
CA LEU A 208 -3.18 -4.02 16.16
C LEU A 208 -2.92 -2.93 17.20
N LYS A 209 -2.58 -3.32 18.43
CA LYS A 209 -1.83 -2.45 19.30
C LYS A 209 -0.49 -2.31 18.62
N ALA A 210 -0.23 -1.13 18.05
CA ALA A 210 1.10 -0.80 17.59
C ALA A 210 2.07 -1.25 18.70
N PRO A 211 3.09 -2.07 18.40
CA PRO A 211 4.08 -2.41 19.41
C PRO A 211 4.50 -1.09 20.03
N LYS A 212 4.30 -0.90 21.34
CA LYS A 212 4.56 0.40 21.99
C LYS A 212 5.95 0.91 21.59
N LEU A 213 6.88 -0.02 21.41
CA LEU A 213 8.24 0.19 20.92
C LEU A 213 8.32 0.70 19.47
N GLU A 214 7.55 0.16 18.52
CA GLU A 214 7.57 0.59 17.12
C GLU A 214 6.86 1.94 16.94
N ALA A 215 5.75 2.17 17.64
CA ALA A 215 5.09 3.48 17.66
C ALA A 215 6.00 4.57 18.28
N GLN A 216 6.74 4.24 19.34
CA GLN A 216 7.73 5.15 19.93
C GLN A 216 8.89 5.42 18.97
N ARG A 217 9.38 4.40 18.25
CA ARG A 217 10.40 4.57 17.20
C ARG A 217 9.91 5.46 16.07
N ASP A 218 8.71 5.20 15.55
CA ASP A 218 8.08 6.03 14.50
C ASP A 218 7.93 7.49 14.97
N LEU A 219 7.58 7.73 16.24
CA LEU A 219 7.46 9.08 16.81
C LEU A 219 8.81 9.79 16.96
N ALA A 220 9.82 9.08 17.46
CA ALA A 220 11.18 9.60 17.58
C ALA A 220 11.76 9.96 16.20
N GLU A 221 11.60 9.06 15.22
CA GLU A 221 12.02 9.29 13.83
C GLU A 221 11.24 10.43 13.17
N LYS A 222 9.94 10.56 13.47
CA LYS A 222 9.11 11.67 12.95
C LYS A 222 9.69 13.01 13.36
N LYS A 223 10.17 13.15 14.61
CA LYS A 223 10.77 14.39 15.11
C LYS A 223 12.03 14.75 14.31
N THR A 224 12.96 13.80 14.18
CA THR A 224 14.21 14.02 13.43
C THR A 224 13.96 14.33 11.95
N THR A 225 13.06 13.58 11.30
CA THR A 225 12.81 13.78 9.87
C THR A 225 12.05 15.08 9.61
N PHE A 226 11.12 15.46 10.49
CA PHE A 226 10.41 16.73 10.39
C PHE A 226 11.35 17.93 10.56
N GLU A 227 12.35 17.86 11.44
CA GLU A 227 13.38 18.89 11.57
C GLU A 227 14.23 19.02 10.29
N ILE A 228 14.56 17.90 9.63
CA ILE A 228 15.24 17.91 8.32
C ILE A 228 14.34 18.54 7.24
N TYR A 229 13.05 18.21 7.22
CA TYR A 229 12.11 18.81 6.26
C TYR A 229 11.90 20.30 6.50
N SER A 230 11.81 20.73 7.76
CA SER A 230 11.60 22.13 8.16
C SER A 230 12.82 23.00 7.90
N SER A 231 14.03 22.42 7.94
CA SER A 231 15.25 23.12 7.51
C SER A 231 15.36 23.20 5.99
N ALA A 232 14.75 22.26 5.26
CA ALA A 232 14.70 22.25 3.80
C ALA A 232 13.41 22.89 3.25
N ASN A 233 13.13 24.14 3.65
CA ASN A 233 11.93 24.92 3.31
C ASN A 233 11.61 25.06 1.81
N ASN A 234 12.51 24.64 0.92
CA ASN A 234 12.35 24.69 -0.53
C ASN A 234 12.14 23.32 -1.18
N LEU A 235 11.85 22.27 -0.41
CA LEU A 235 11.58 20.96 -0.98
C LEU A 235 10.25 20.99 -1.76
N PRO A 236 10.27 20.65 -3.07
CA PRO A 236 9.04 20.47 -3.81
C PRO A 236 8.21 19.35 -3.17
N ASP A 237 6.90 19.52 -3.23
CA ASP A 237 5.92 18.54 -2.77
C ASP A 237 6.01 18.19 -1.26
N LEU A 238 6.43 19.13 -0.40
CA LEU A 238 6.53 18.91 1.06
C LEU A 238 5.26 18.28 1.67
N LYS A 239 4.08 18.79 1.29
CA LYS A 239 2.78 18.25 1.74
C LYS A 239 2.59 16.78 1.36
N LEU A 240 3.02 16.41 0.16
CA LEU A 240 2.91 15.03 -0.31
C LEU A 240 3.91 14.12 0.39
N ARG A 241 5.15 14.58 0.60
CA ARG A 241 6.16 13.84 1.39
C ARG A 241 5.64 13.56 2.79
N GLN A 242 5.05 14.56 3.43
CA GLN A 242 4.42 14.40 4.74
C GLN A 242 3.26 13.40 4.70
N ALA A 243 2.40 13.47 3.68
CA ALA A 243 1.29 12.52 3.54
C ALA A 243 1.78 11.07 3.33
N ILE A 244 2.83 10.86 2.52
CA ILE A 244 3.45 9.54 2.33
C ILE A 244 4.03 9.06 3.66
N TRP A 245 4.77 9.92 4.36
CA TRP A 245 5.36 9.59 5.65
C TRP A 245 4.29 9.14 6.65
N GLU A 246 3.26 9.96 6.87
CA GLU A 246 2.21 9.72 7.84
C GLU A 246 1.48 8.41 7.53
N ALA A 247 1.16 8.18 6.25
CA ALA A 247 0.52 6.93 5.80
C ALA A 247 1.42 5.70 6.01
N SER A 248 2.75 5.83 5.89
CA SER A 248 3.69 4.74 6.09
C SER A 248 3.91 4.31 7.54
N THR A 249 3.41 5.07 8.51
CA THR A 249 3.51 4.73 9.94
C THR A 249 2.51 3.65 10.33
N ILE A 250 2.76 2.94 11.44
CA ILE A 250 1.77 2.00 12.00
C ILE A 250 0.45 2.71 12.32
N ALA A 251 0.52 3.93 12.85
CA ALA A 251 -0.66 4.75 13.13
C ALA A 251 -1.43 5.11 11.85
N GLY A 252 -0.73 5.42 10.76
CA GLY A 252 -1.32 5.68 9.45
C GLY A 252 -2.04 4.46 8.87
N VAL A 253 -1.43 3.28 8.98
CA VAL A 253 -2.06 2.01 8.62
C VAL A 253 -3.32 1.76 9.46
N ALA A 254 -3.24 1.90 10.79
CA ALA A 254 -4.38 1.72 11.68
C ALA A 254 -5.54 2.70 11.36
N LYS A 255 -5.23 3.97 11.10
CA LYS A 255 -6.22 4.98 10.66
C LYS A 255 -6.89 4.58 9.34
N THR A 256 -6.11 4.05 8.40
CA THR A 256 -6.63 3.57 7.12
C THR A 256 -7.57 2.39 7.32
N LEU A 257 -7.21 1.44 8.19
CA LEU A 257 -8.07 0.29 8.53
C LEU A 257 -9.38 0.68 9.20
N GLU A 258 -9.36 1.69 10.07
CA GLU A 258 -10.59 2.21 10.66
C GLU A 258 -11.45 2.94 9.61
N THR A 259 -10.82 3.65 8.67
CA THR A 259 -11.53 4.23 7.53
C THR A 259 -12.19 3.13 6.69
N ILE A 260 -11.41 2.11 6.34
CA ILE A 260 -11.83 0.87 5.66
C ILE A 260 -13.05 0.22 6.34
N ARG A 261 -13.06 0.23 7.67
CA ARG A 261 -14.17 -0.32 8.44
C ARG A 261 -15.39 0.57 8.36
N ASN A 262 -15.23 1.88 8.50
CA ASN A 262 -16.34 2.82 8.53
C ASN A 262 -17.11 2.84 7.22
N GLN A 263 -16.45 2.92 6.06
CA GLN A 263 -17.22 2.96 4.80
C GLN A 263 -17.90 1.57 4.49
N GLN A 264 -17.54 0.49 5.20
CA GLN A 264 -18.02 -0.88 5.00
C GLN A 264 -19.35 -1.03 5.73
N LEU A 265 -19.45 -0.36 6.88
CA LEU A 265 -20.71 -0.18 7.59
C LEU A 265 -21.70 0.66 6.77
N HIS A 266 -21.22 1.61 5.97
CA HIS A 266 -22.07 2.47 5.12
C HIS A 266 -22.32 1.93 3.71
N GLY A 267 -21.67 0.83 3.31
CA GLY A 267 -21.85 0.24 1.98
C GLY A 267 -21.25 1.06 0.83
N GLU A 268 -20.36 2.01 1.11
CA GLU A 268 -19.80 2.96 0.13
C GLU A 268 -18.50 2.45 -0.55
N TYR A 269 -18.37 1.15 -0.81
CA TYR A 269 -17.07 0.58 -1.21
C TYR A 269 -16.95 0.03 -2.62
N CYS A 270 -15.91 0.50 -3.29
CA CYS A 270 -15.27 -0.12 -4.44
C CYS A 270 -13.85 -0.53 -4.03
N TRP A 271 -13.63 -1.83 -3.85
CA TRP A 271 -12.28 -2.38 -3.77
C TRP A 271 -11.76 -2.64 -5.18
N PRO A 272 -10.44 -2.54 -5.41
CA PRO A 272 -9.88 -3.07 -6.63
C PRO A 272 -10.26 -4.52 -6.79
N TYR A 273 -10.65 -4.89 -8.00
CA TYR A 273 -10.83 -6.28 -8.33
C TYR A 273 -9.45 -6.94 -8.30
N LEU A 274 -9.24 -7.79 -7.29
CA LEU A 274 -8.05 -8.63 -7.24
C LEU A 274 -8.21 -9.67 -8.35
N ASP A 275 -7.49 -9.45 -9.45
CA ASP A 275 -7.61 -10.27 -10.66
C ASP A 275 -6.83 -11.57 -10.49
N LEU A 276 -5.59 -11.48 -9.99
CA LEU A 276 -4.71 -12.64 -9.87
C LEU A 276 -3.67 -12.49 -8.75
N LEU A 277 -3.58 -13.50 -7.87
CA LEU A 277 -2.54 -13.61 -6.86
C LEU A 277 -1.53 -14.69 -7.29
N HIS A 278 -0.30 -14.28 -7.60
CA HIS A 278 0.76 -15.20 -7.98
C HIS A 278 1.62 -15.57 -6.76
N LEU A 279 1.71 -16.87 -6.44
CA LEU A 279 2.54 -17.35 -5.34
C LEU A 279 3.72 -18.15 -5.88
N LEU A 280 4.94 -17.65 -5.67
CA LEU A 280 6.15 -18.33 -6.13
C LEU A 280 6.90 -18.97 -4.94
N PRO A 281 7.44 -20.20 -5.09
CA PRO A 281 7.61 -20.97 -6.33
C PRO A 281 6.51 -22.03 -6.58
N GLY A 282 5.37 -21.98 -5.90
CA GLY A 282 4.46 -23.14 -5.73
C GLY A 282 3.14 -23.17 -6.51
N GLY A 283 2.73 -22.09 -7.20
CA GLY A 283 1.50 -22.14 -8.03
C GLY A 283 0.75 -20.83 -8.15
N PHE A 284 -0.23 -20.79 -9.06
CA PHE A 284 -1.15 -19.67 -9.21
C PHE A 284 -2.33 -19.87 -8.27
N ILE A 285 -2.71 -18.84 -7.50
CA ILE A 285 -4.03 -18.81 -6.88
C ILE A 285 -4.89 -17.85 -7.70
N ASP A 286 -5.72 -18.44 -8.56
CA ASP A 286 -6.86 -17.72 -9.08
C ASP A 286 -7.82 -17.46 -7.90
N ILE A 287 -8.23 -16.20 -7.72
CA ILE A 287 -9.12 -15.82 -6.62
C ILE A 287 -10.50 -16.40 -6.79
N HIS A 288 -10.90 -16.74 -8.03
CA HIS A 288 -12.09 -17.55 -8.26
C HIS A 288 -11.98 -18.95 -7.66
N ASP A 289 -10.77 -19.50 -7.55
CA ASP A 289 -10.50 -20.79 -6.91
C ASP A 289 -10.29 -20.70 -5.39
N ILE A 290 -10.01 -19.52 -4.80
CA ILE A 290 -9.96 -19.35 -3.33
C ILE A 290 -11.27 -19.82 -2.68
N THR A 291 -12.41 -19.59 -3.34
CA THR A 291 -13.71 -20.09 -2.88
C THR A 291 -13.80 -21.62 -2.83
N LYS A 292 -13.04 -22.34 -3.68
CA LYS A 292 -12.93 -23.81 -3.69
C LYS A 292 -11.96 -24.36 -2.64
N TYR A 293 -11.02 -23.57 -2.12
CA TYR A 293 -10.11 -23.98 -1.04
C TYR A 293 -10.68 -23.78 0.37
N ARG A 294 -11.77 -23.02 0.52
CA ARG A 294 -12.51 -22.87 1.80
C ARG A 294 -12.93 -24.18 2.51
N PRO A 295 -13.20 -25.33 1.85
CA PRO A 295 -13.56 -26.55 2.56
C PRO A 295 -12.38 -27.28 3.23
N ILE A 296 -11.13 -26.98 2.86
CA ILE A 296 -9.95 -27.74 3.33
C ILE A 296 -9.43 -27.22 4.69
N LEU A 297 -9.92 -26.08 5.18
CA LEU A 297 -9.65 -25.56 6.52
C LEU A 297 -10.92 -25.55 7.38
N ARG A 298 -11.55 -26.71 7.56
CA ARG A 298 -12.59 -26.89 8.58
C ARG A 298 -11.94 -27.24 9.92
N TYR A 299 -11.93 -26.27 10.84
CA TYR A 299 -11.88 -26.58 12.27
C TYR A 299 -13.26 -27.07 12.71
N GLN A 300 -13.30 -28.31 13.21
CA GLN A 300 -14.40 -28.89 13.98
C GLN A 300 -14.36 -28.30 15.40
N ASP A 301 -15.31 -27.43 15.75
CA ASP A 301 -16.19 -27.60 16.92
C ASP A 301 -17.17 -26.40 16.99
N SER A 302 -18.46 -26.69 17.15
CA SER A 302 -19.54 -25.68 17.24
C SER A 302 -19.69 -25.10 18.65
N SER A 303 -19.07 -25.73 19.65
CA SER A 303 -19.20 -25.39 21.06
C SER A 303 -18.47 -24.08 21.43
N GLU A 304 -17.31 -23.81 20.83
CA GLU A 304 -16.56 -22.57 21.03
C GLU A 304 -17.28 -21.35 20.45
N LEU A 305 -18.01 -21.52 19.33
CA LEU A 305 -18.79 -20.42 18.77
C LEU A 305 -19.84 -19.92 19.75
N LYS A 306 -20.59 -20.84 20.38
CA LYS A 306 -21.69 -20.46 21.25
C LYS A 306 -21.17 -19.59 22.41
N LYS A 307 -20.02 -19.96 22.98
CA LYS A 307 -19.31 -19.15 23.98
C LYS A 307 -18.90 -17.78 23.45
N GLU A 308 -18.40 -17.68 22.21
CA GLU A 308 -17.99 -16.40 21.63
C GLU A 308 -19.16 -15.46 21.31
N VAL A 309 -20.30 -16.01 20.86
CA VAL A 309 -21.53 -15.25 20.62
C VAL A 309 -22.11 -14.73 21.93
N ASP A 310 -22.09 -15.55 22.99
CA ASP A 310 -22.56 -15.15 24.31
C ASP A 310 -21.68 -14.06 24.94
N ILE A 311 -20.35 -14.13 24.76
CA ILE A 311 -19.42 -13.07 25.19
C ILE A 311 -19.70 -11.76 24.46
N PHE A 312 -19.99 -11.81 23.16
CA PHE A 312 -20.29 -10.63 22.36
C PHE A 312 -21.65 -10.01 22.74
N ALA A 313 -22.68 -10.83 22.93
CA ALA A 313 -24.00 -10.37 23.38
C ALA A 313 -23.90 -9.71 24.77
N LYS A 314 -23.11 -10.28 25.67
CA LYS A 314 -22.85 -9.72 27.00
C LYS A 314 -22.14 -8.36 26.93
N TRP A 315 -21.12 -8.23 26.08
CA TRP A 315 -20.41 -6.96 25.88
C TRP A 315 -21.31 -5.86 25.28
N LEU A 316 -22.21 -6.21 24.35
CA LEU A 316 -23.17 -5.26 23.77
C LEU A 316 -24.17 -4.73 24.81
N LEU A 317 -24.61 -5.61 25.70
CA LEU A 317 -25.47 -5.25 26.82
C LEU A 317 -24.74 -4.39 27.86
N GLU A 318 -23.45 -4.63 28.09
CA GLU A 318 -22.62 -3.82 29.00
C GLU A 318 -22.29 -2.45 28.40
N SER A 319 -21.93 -2.38 27.12
CA SER A 319 -21.60 -1.11 26.45
C SER A 319 -22.81 -0.18 26.29
N ASN A 320 -24.02 -0.73 26.14
CA ASN A 320 -25.25 0.06 26.16
C ASN A 320 -25.63 0.56 27.56
N LYS A 321 -25.14 -0.07 28.64
CA LYS A 321 -25.31 0.44 30.01
C LYS A 321 -24.38 1.63 30.24
N ASP A 322 -23.14 1.55 29.76
CA ASP A 322 -22.17 2.65 29.89
C ASP A 322 -22.62 3.89 29.10
N HIS A 323 -23.25 3.72 27.93
CA HIS A 323 -23.83 4.83 27.18
C HIS A 323 -25.04 5.47 27.89
N LYS A 324 -25.93 4.67 28.47
CA LYS A 324 -27.03 5.20 29.30
C LYS A 324 -26.53 5.87 30.58
N HIS A 325 -25.42 5.41 31.14
CA HIS A 325 -24.83 6.03 32.32
C HIS A 325 -24.20 7.39 32.00
N MET A 326 -23.62 7.56 30.81
CA MET A 326 -23.14 8.87 30.35
C MET A 326 -24.29 9.84 30.05
N GLU A 327 -25.40 9.37 29.45
CA GLU A 327 -26.59 10.23 29.22
C GLU A 327 -27.27 10.67 30.53
N LEU A 328 -27.24 9.84 31.57
CA LEU A 328 -27.79 10.21 32.88
C LEU A 328 -26.90 11.22 33.62
N VAL A 329 -25.57 11.07 33.55
CA VAL A 329 -24.63 12.01 34.18
C VAL A 329 -24.65 13.37 33.49
N SER A 330 -24.82 13.42 32.16
CA SER A 330 -24.95 14.70 31.45
C SER A 330 -26.25 15.45 31.77
N ASN A 331 -27.33 14.73 32.13
CA ASN A 331 -28.58 15.37 32.50
C ASN A 331 -28.58 15.86 33.96
N GLU A 332 -27.83 15.21 34.86
CA GLU A 332 -27.67 15.68 36.25
C GLU A 332 -26.78 16.95 36.32
N GLU A 333 -25.77 17.09 35.46
CA GLU A 333 -24.95 18.31 35.38
C GLU A 333 -25.73 19.52 34.83
N GLU A 334 -26.69 19.33 33.90
CA GLU A 334 -27.57 20.40 33.41
C GLU A 334 -28.64 20.83 34.44
N GLU A 335 -29.04 19.95 35.36
CA GLU A 335 -29.99 20.30 36.43
C GLU A 335 -29.30 21.05 37.60
N GLU A 336 -28.04 20.77 37.90
CA GLU A 336 -27.28 21.54 38.91
C GLU A 336 -26.91 22.95 38.44
N GLU A 337 -26.57 23.15 37.16
CA GLU A 337 -26.31 24.51 36.63
C GLU A 337 -27.56 25.40 36.64
N ASN A 338 -28.75 24.84 36.46
CA ASN A 338 -30.01 25.59 36.51
C ASN A 338 -30.53 25.86 37.95
N SER A 339 -29.94 25.23 38.97
CA SER A 339 -30.32 25.39 40.37
C SER A 339 -29.60 26.54 41.09
N THR A 340 -28.58 27.16 40.48
CA THR A 340 -27.69 28.12 41.17
C THR A 340 -28.06 29.59 40.95
N ASP A 341 -29.17 29.87 40.25
CA ASP A 341 -29.64 31.22 39.90
C ASP A 341 -30.97 31.63 40.58
N GLN A 342 -31.29 31.08 41.77
CA GLN A 342 -32.44 31.51 42.59
C GLN A 342 -32.06 32.05 43.97
#